data_AF-A0A679I3X9-F1
#
_entry.id   AF-A0A679I3X9-F1
#
_cell.length_a   1.000
_cell.length_b   1.000
_cell.length_c   1.000
_cell.angle_alpha   90.00
_cell.angle_beta   90.00
_cell.angle_gamma   90.00
#
_symmetry.space_group_name_H-M   'P 1'
#
loop_
_entity.id
_entity.type
_entity.pdbx_description
1 polymer ?
#
loop_
_entity_poly.entity_id
_entity_poly.type
_entity_poly.pdbx_seq_one_letter_code
_entity_poly.pdbx_strand_id
1 'polypeptide(L)'
;MNRRVNQSAFVAGLSGMLLTSAVACMRSGAPLDLQSFDPASDQHRIASYYSREASVLRHKSREAVEQAAAYEQVFGPDSEWVSGARLLAQFYEAEAQKRERMAWEHLNGMTDMTLSGASTPR
;
A
#
# COMPACT_ATOMS: atom_id res chain seq x y z
N MET A 1 61.99 15.34 34.80
CA MET A 1 61.53 14.20 35.62
C MET A 1 60.64 13.29 34.74
N ASN A 2 61.20 12.14 34.35
CA ASN A 2 60.64 10.86 33.91
C ASN A 2 59.37 10.69 33.00
N ARG A 3 59.63 9.91 31.93
CA ARG A 3 58.78 9.13 31.00
C ARG A 3 57.75 8.19 31.65
N ARG A 4 56.70 7.85 30.87
CA ARG A 4 56.19 6.51 30.43
C ARG A 4 54.87 6.75 29.65
N VAL A 5 54.74 6.61 28.33
CA VAL A 5 54.66 5.41 27.45
C VAL A 5 53.81 4.26 28.02
N ASN A 6 52.71 3.93 27.31
CA ASN A 6 52.05 2.63 27.04
C ASN A 6 50.70 2.96 26.34
N GLN A 7 50.42 2.78 25.04
CA GLN A 7 50.56 1.65 24.10
C GLN A 7 49.97 0.31 24.57
N SER A 8 49.24 -0.32 23.63
CA SER A 8 48.56 -1.64 23.62
C SER A 8 47.15 -1.69 24.26
N ALA A 9 46.06 -1.62 23.46
CA ALA A 9 45.51 -2.65 22.57
C ALA A 9 44.71 -3.72 23.32
N PHE A 10 43.38 -3.55 23.38
CA PHE A 10 42.40 -4.65 23.50
C PHE A 10 41.06 -4.19 22.89
N VAL A 11 41.06 -3.89 21.59
CA VAL A 11 39.83 -4.01 20.78
C VAL A 11 39.79 -5.45 20.30
N ALA A 12 39.37 -6.34 21.20
CA ALA A 12 39.14 -7.75 20.93
C ALA A 12 37.66 -8.03 21.16
N GLY A 13 36.91 -8.23 20.09
CA GLY A 13 35.49 -8.58 20.22
C GLY A 13 34.61 -8.42 18.99
N LEU A 14 35.15 -8.51 17.77
CA LEU A 14 34.33 -8.63 16.55
C LEU A 14 34.94 -9.69 15.63
N SER A 15 34.84 -10.95 16.03
CA SER A 15 34.98 -12.08 15.10
C SER A 15 34.49 -13.35 15.77
N GLY A 16 33.32 -13.85 15.35
CA GLY A 16 32.84 -15.14 15.86
C GLY A 16 31.33 -15.37 15.80
N MET A 17 30.64 -15.00 14.71
CA MET A 17 29.38 -15.68 14.38
C MET A 17 29.04 -15.55 12.89
N LEU A 18 29.92 -16.09 12.05
CA LEU A 18 29.54 -16.54 10.71
C LEU A 18 29.43 -18.07 10.78
N LEU A 19 28.36 -18.63 10.18
CA LEU A 19 28.03 -20.05 9.97
C LEU A 19 26.88 -20.60 10.82
N THR A 20 25.64 -20.24 10.46
CA THR A 20 24.48 -21.17 10.44
C THR A 20 23.40 -20.63 9.49
N SER A 21 23.69 -20.59 8.19
CA SER A 21 22.70 -20.29 7.14
C SER A 21 22.65 -21.42 6.12
N ALA A 22 22.33 -22.63 6.58
CA ALA A 22 22.22 -23.82 5.73
C ALA A 22 21.03 -24.73 6.10
N VAL A 23 19.89 -24.19 6.55
CA VAL A 23 18.62 -24.94 6.60
C VAL A 23 17.44 -24.01 6.30
N ALA A 24 17.33 -23.51 5.06
CA ALA A 24 16.11 -22.84 4.60
C ALA A 24 15.77 -23.07 3.12
N CYS A 25 16.41 -24.02 2.44
CA CYS A 25 16.14 -24.30 1.02
C CYS A 25 15.41 -25.63 0.75
N MET A 26 14.66 -26.17 1.70
CA MET A 26 13.74 -27.30 1.41
C MET A 26 12.38 -27.13 2.07
N ARG A 27 11.76 -25.98 1.83
CA ARG A 27 10.29 -25.95 1.74
C ARG A 27 9.95 -25.71 0.28
N SER A 28 10.09 -26.77 -0.52
CA SER A 28 9.37 -26.89 -1.78
C SER A 28 7.89 -26.97 -1.42
N GLY A 29 7.27 -25.82 -1.15
CA GLY A 29 5.84 -25.70 -1.36
C GLY A 29 5.56 -26.21 -2.78
N ALA A 30 4.48 -26.96 -2.94
CA ALA A 30 4.07 -27.48 -4.24
C ALA A 30 4.30 -26.40 -5.31
N PRO A 31 4.86 -26.75 -6.48
CA PRO A 31 5.12 -25.77 -7.53
C PRO A 31 3.84 -24.96 -7.71
N LEU A 32 3.95 -23.62 -7.58
CA LEU A 32 2.79 -22.75 -7.82
C LEU A 32 2.25 -23.13 -9.19
N ASP A 33 1.01 -23.61 -9.20
CA ASP A 33 0.34 -23.93 -10.45
C ASP A 33 0.01 -22.61 -11.15
N LEU A 34 0.98 -22.11 -11.93
CA LEU A 34 0.84 -20.94 -12.78
C LEU A 34 -0.20 -21.15 -13.90
N GLN A 35 -0.78 -22.36 -14.02
CA GLN A 35 -1.87 -22.68 -14.93
C GLN A 35 -3.25 -22.66 -14.25
N SER A 36 -3.34 -22.55 -12.93
CA SER A 36 -4.61 -22.36 -12.23
C SER A 36 -5.08 -20.90 -12.37
N PHE A 37 -5.64 -20.58 -13.53
CA PHE A 37 -6.37 -19.34 -13.73
C PHE A 37 -7.69 -19.44 -12.96
N ASP A 38 -7.77 -18.79 -11.80
CA ASP A 38 -9.02 -18.56 -11.09
C ASP A 38 -9.45 -17.09 -11.28
N PRO A 39 -10.29 -16.80 -12.28
CA PRO A 39 -10.76 -15.45 -12.57
C PRO A 39 -11.39 -14.79 -11.34
N ALA A 40 -12.08 -15.54 -10.48
CA ALA A 40 -12.79 -14.98 -9.34
C ALA A 40 -11.81 -14.47 -8.26
N SER A 41 -10.76 -15.25 -7.97
CA SER A 41 -9.67 -14.83 -7.09
C SER A 41 -8.99 -13.55 -7.60
N ASP A 42 -8.74 -13.46 -8.91
CA ASP A 42 -8.13 -12.28 -9.52
C ASP A 42 -9.05 -11.06 -9.44
N GLN A 43 -10.35 -11.20 -9.74
CA GLN A 43 -11.33 -10.10 -9.59
C GLN A 43 -11.39 -9.58 -8.16
N HIS A 44 -11.36 -10.47 -7.16
CA HIS A 44 -11.33 -10.08 -5.75
C HIS A 44 -10.06 -9.30 -5.37
N ARG A 45 -8.90 -9.72 -5.87
CA ARG A 45 -7.63 -9.02 -5.62
C ARG A 45 -7.63 -7.64 -6.25
N ILE A 46 -8.16 -7.50 -7.46
CA ILE A 46 -8.27 -6.22 -8.16
C ILE A 46 -9.26 -5.30 -7.45
N ALA A 47 -10.44 -5.79 -7.08
CA ALA A 47 -11.41 -5.02 -6.29
C ALA A 47 -10.80 -4.50 -4.99
N SER A 48 -10.11 -5.37 -4.25
CA SER A 48 -9.44 -5.01 -2.99
C SER A 48 -8.35 -3.95 -3.18
N TYR A 49 -7.64 -3.98 -4.32
CA TYR A 49 -6.65 -2.96 -4.65
C TYR A 49 -7.32 -1.58 -4.82
N TYR A 50 -8.36 -1.49 -5.65
CA TYR A 50 -9.07 -0.23 -5.86
C TYR A 50 -9.76 0.30 -4.59
N SER A 51 -10.31 -0.56 -3.74
CA SER A 51 -10.87 -0.14 -2.44
C SER A 51 -9.81 0.48 -1.52
N ARG A 52 -8.58 -0.06 -1.50
CA ARG A 52 -7.47 0.53 -0.74
C ARG A 52 -7.06 1.89 -1.30
N GLU A 53 -6.94 2.01 -2.62
CA GLU A 53 -6.63 3.30 -3.24
C GLU A 53 -7.71 4.35 -2.97
N ALA A 54 -9.00 3.97 -3.03
CA ALA A 54 -10.10 4.85 -2.66
C ALA A 54 -9.95 5.38 -1.22
N SER A 55 -9.58 4.51 -0.29
CA SER A 55 -9.37 4.87 1.11
C SER A 55 -8.21 5.85 1.30
N VAL A 56 -7.09 5.63 0.58
CA VAL A 56 -5.94 6.55 0.57
C VAL A 56 -6.33 7.91 0.00
N LEU A 57 -7.09 7.95 -1.10
CA LEU A 57 -7.55 9.20 -1.71
C LEU A 57 -8.49 9.96 -0.78
N ARG A 58 -9.42 9.28 -0.10
CA ARG A 58 -10.26 9.92 0.91
C ARG A 58 -9.46 10.53 2.06
N HIS A 59 -8.39 9.87 2.47
CA HIS A 59 -7.50 10.44 3.48
C HIS A 59 -6.85 11.73 2.99
N LYS A 60 -6.29 11.73 1.77
CA LYS A 60 -5.73 12.94 1.15
C LYS A 60 -6.75 14.05 0.95
N SER A 61 -8.00 13.72 0.62
CA SER A 61 -9.09 14.69 0.53
C SER A 61 -9.30 15.39 1.87
N ARG A 62 -9.39 14.63 2.98
CA ARG A 62 -9.53 15.21 4.33
C ARG A 62 -8.34 16.07 4.72
N GLU A 63 -7.11 15.63 4.44
CA GLU A 63 -5.91 16.44 4.67
C GLU A 63 -5.95 17.76 3.91
N ALA A 64 -6.41 17.76 2.65
CA ALA A 64 -6.54 18.98 1.86
C ALA A 64 -7.64 19.92 2.39
N VAL A 65 -8.72 19.38 2.96
CA VAL A 65 -9.74 20.18 3.67
C VAL A 65 -9.14 20.85 4.90
N GLU A 66 -8.37 20.11 5.69
CA GLU A 66 -7.68 20.64 6.87
C GLU A 66 -6.67 21.72 6.49
N GLN A 67 -5.92 21.52 5.40
CA GLN A 67 -5.01 22.53 4.84
C GLN A 67 -5.74 23.79 4.39
N ALA A 68 -6.89 23.66 3.71
CA ALA A 68 -7.68 24.82 3.31
C ALA A 68 -8.12 25.65 4.52
N ALA A 69 -8.55 24.99 5.60
CA ALA A 69 -8.93 25.67 6.85
C ALA A 69 -7.74 26.34 7.53
N ALA A 70 -6.55 25.74 7.50
CA ALA A 70 -5.33 26.33 8.02
C ALA A 70 -4.89 27.55 7.18
N TYR A 71 -4.94 27.45 5.85
CA TYR A 71 -4.59 28.55 4.95
C TYR A 71 -5.55 29.72 5.07
N GLU A 72 -6.85 29.46 5.27
CA GLU A 72 -7.85 30.50 5.45
C GLU A 72 -7.55 31.38 6.66
N GLN A 73 -7.05 30.79 7.76
CA GLN A 73 -6.66 31.53 8.97
C GLN A 73 -5.45 32.46 8.76
N VAL A 74 -4.54 32.10 7.85
CA VAL A 74 -3.26 32.81 7.65
C VAL A 74 -3.33 33.79 6.49
N PHE A 75 -3.98 33.41 5.40
CA PHE A 75 -3.97 34.15 4.13
C PHE A 75 -5.34 34.75 3.77
N GLY A 76 -6.38 34.44 4.54
CA GLY A 76 -7.75 34.83 4.26
C GLY A 76 -8.46 33.89 3.28
N PRO A 77 -9.80 33.96 3.20
CA PRO A 77 -10.64 33.00 2.47
C PRO A 77 -10.51 33.07 0.95
N ASP A 78 -10.12 34.24 0.41
CA ASP A 78 -10.02 34.49 -1.03
C ASP A 78 -8.60 34.23 -1.58
N SER A 79 -7.71 33.67 -0.76
CA SER A 79 -6.35 33.35 -1.18
C SER A 79 -6.32 32.17 -2.17
N GLU A 80 -5.43 32.25 -3.16
CA GLU A 80 -5.14 31.14 -4.08
C GLU A 80 -4.70 29.85 -3.36
N TRP A 81 -4.12 29.97 -2.16
CA TRP A 81 -3.79 28.82 -1.32
C TRP A 81 -5.03 28.08 -0.83
N VAL A 82 -6.07 28.83 -0.44
CA VAL A 82 -7.35 28.27 0.00
C VAL A 82 -8.10 27.66 -1.17
N SER A 83 -8.18 28.37 -2.30
CA SER A 83 -8.86 27.85 -3.50
C SER A 83 -8.17 26.58 -4.03
N GLY A 84 -6.84 26.57 -4.09
CA GLY A 84 -6.06 25.41 -4.50
C GLY A 84 -6.25 24.19 -3.59
N ALA A 85 -6.22 24.38 -2.27
CA ALA A 85 -6.44 23.28 -1.31
C ALA A 85 -7.87 22.72 -1.40
N ARG A 86 -8.89 23.58 -1.57
CA ARG A 86 -10.28 23.15 -1.80
C ARG A 86 -10.43 22.35 -3.10
N LEU A 87 -9.77 22.76 -4.19
CA LEU A 87 -9.77 22.02 -5.44
C LEU A 87 -9.09 20.64 -5.30
N LEU A 88 -7.99 20.56 -4.57
CA LEU A 88 -7.32 19.28 -4.27
C LEU A 88 -8.23 18.33 -3.47
N ALA A 89 -8.93 18.86 -2.46
CA ALA A 89 -9.88 18.07 -1.69
C ALA A 89 -10.98 17.46 -2.58
N GLN A 90 -11.56 18.27 -3.47
CA GLN A 90 -12.58 17.83 -4.43
C GLN A 90 -12.02 16.80 -5.42
N PHE A 91 -10.82 17.04 -5.95
CA PHE A 91 -10.16 16.12 -6.86
C PHE A 91 -9.94 14.73 -6.22
N TYR A 92 -9.38 14.70 -5.01
CA TYR A 92 -9.13 13.43 -4.33
C TYR A 92 -10.42 12.68 -3.99
N GLU A 93 -11.48 13.38 -3.60
CA GLU A 93 -12.77 12.75 -3.34
C GLU A 93 -13.40 12.18 -4.62
N ALA A 94 -13.35 12.92 -5.73
CA ALA A 94 -13.87 12.45 -7.01
C ALA A 94 -13.11 11.20 -7.51
N GLU A 95 -11.78 11.19 -7.39
CA GLU A 95 -10.98 10.01 -7.72
C GLU A 95 -11.22 8.84 -6.76
N ALA A 96 -11.45 9.10 -5.47
CA ALA A 96 -11.82 8.05 -4.52
C ALA A 96 -13.12 7.35 -4.95
N GLN A 97 -14.16 8.12 -5.28
CA GLN A 97 -15.43 7.58 -5.75
C GLN A 97 -15.28 6.79 -7.06
N LYS A 98 -14.40 7.24 -7.97
CA LYS A 98 -14.10 6.50 -9.19
C LYS A 98 -13.45 5.14 -8.88
N ARG A 99 -12.50 5.10 -7.95
CA ARG A 99 -11.85 3.85 -7.52
C ARG A 99 -12.86 2.90 -6.87
N GLU A 100 -13.81 3.41 -6.09
CA GLU A 100 -14.88 2.58 -5.53
C GLU A 100 -15.79 1.99 -6.59
N ARG A 101 -16.17 2.76 -7.61
CA ARG A 101 -16.95 2.24 -8.73
C ARG A 101 -16.22 1.11 -9.44
N MET A 102 -14.92 1.28 -9.71
CA MET A 102 -14.12 0.20 -10.31
C MET A 102 -14.04 -1.02 -9.40
N ALA A 103 -13.85 -0.85 -8.09
CA ALA A 103 -13.87 -1.96 -7.15
C ALA A 103 -15.21 -2.73 -7.19
N TRP A 104 -16.33 -2.00 -7.24
CA TRP A 104 -17.67 -2.58 -7.32
C TRP A 104 -17.91 -3.32 -8.64
N GLU A 105 -17.47 -2.76 -9.77
CA GLU A 105 -17.54 -3.41 -11.08
C GLU A 105 -16.83 -4.77 -11.10
N HIS A 106 -15.64 -4.86 -10.48
CA HIS A 106 -14.91 -6.13 -10.36
C HIS A 106 -15.62 -7.15 -9.45
N LEU A 107 -16.25 -6.70 -8.36
CA LEU A 107 -17.05 -7.60 -7.50
C LEU A 107 -18.30 -8.12 -8.20
N ASN A 108 -18.94 -7.29 -9.03
CA ASN A 108 -20.14 -7.70 -9.76
C ASN A 108 -19.84 -8.59 -10.97
N GLY A 109 -18.75 -8.30 -11.69
CA GLY A 109 -18.26 -9.18 -12.76
C GLY A 109 -17.96 -10.59 -12.23
N MET A 110 -17.51 -10.69 -10.98
CA MET A 110 -17.36 -11.97 -10.29
C MET A 110 -18.70 -12.66 -10.02
N THR A 111 -19.72 -11.95 -9.52
CA THR A 111 -21.04 -12.56 -9.27
C THR A 111 -21.71 -13.09 -10.53
N ASP A 112 -21.46 -12.46 -11.68
CA ASP A 112 -21.98 -12.94 -12.96
C ASP A 112 -21.28 -14.25 -13.39
N MET A 113 -19.96 -14.34 -13.20
CA MET A 113 -19.19 -15.56 -13.48
C MET A 113 -19.60 -16.74 -12.58
N THR A 114 -19.87 -16.50 -11.28
CA THR A 114 -20.30 -17.57 -10.37
C THR A 114 -21.69 -18.11 -10.74
N LEU A 115 -22.60 -17.25 -11.19
CA LEU A 115 -23.93 -17.65 -11.68
C LEU A 115 -23.86 -18.37 -13.03
N SER A 116 -23.00 -17.93 -13.95
CA SER A 116 -22.79 -18.60 -15.24
C SER A 116 -22.17 -20.00 -15.09
N GLY A 117 -21.18 -20.18 -14.20
CA GLY A 117 -20.53 -21.48 -13.97
C GLY A 117 -21.44 -22.54 -13.33
N ALA A 118 -22.47 -22.12 -12.58
CA ALA A 118 -23.45 -23.02 -11.97
C ALA A 118 -24.48 -23.58 -12.97
N SER A 119 -24.50 -23.10 -14.21
CA SER A 119 -25.53 -23.44 -15.22
C SER A 119 -25.11 -24.49 -16.25
N THR A 120 -23.94 -25.12 -16.11
CA THR A 120 -23.52 -26.24 -16.99
C THR A 120 -23.98 -27.59 -16.40
N PRO A 121 -25.03 -28.23 -16.93
CA PRO A 121 -25.31 -29.64 -16.61
C PRO A 121 -24.23 -30.53 -17.26
N ARG A 122 -23.75 -31.51 -16.48
CA ARG A 122 -22.94 -32.64 -16.98
C ARG A 122 -23.77 -33.59 -17.81
#